data_AF-A0A8J4FUU0-F1
#
_entry.id   AF-A0A8J4FUU0-F1
#
_cell.length_a   1.000
_cell.length_b   1.000
_cell.length_c   1.000
_cell.angle_alpha   90.00
_cell.angle_beta   90.00
_cell.angle_gamma   90.00
#
_symmetry.space_group_name_H-M   'P 1'
#
loop_
_entity.id
_entity.type
_entity.pdbx_description
1 polymer ?
#
loop_
_entity_poly.entity_id
_entity_poly.type
_entity_poly.pdbx_seq_one_letter_code
_entity_poly.pdbx_strand_id
1 'polypeptide(L)'
;CGTISYGCSGQWRPLNNHGRSGGSATAGNMAAQLVWIVAMLTALSWGPKTRAQVSEDLQASSLQIGTISFFPYFDCARAASSYSLAPEVTFMGGQQYCFTVMAANCTRNQCCNRDLKKLEFNVFSSCVVNGAEVKATINGVPTKVGPFYDKPYDGPNGTAVLRVTQLGLNMSSNGTKICLTLTANRYGNGCTTLEQLCIPPNGMAPGSCLVAMFDSTLDCCPISRTGTTLKSPQPPMPTPPFQSPPAPSPPSPSQPSPRPPSPSPPSPQPPSPLPPSPSPPSPSPPSPSPPSPSPPSPLPPSPSPPSPLPPSPSPPSPL
;
A
#
# COMPACT_ATOMS: atom_id res chain seq x y z
N CYS A 1 -19.81 -50.71 -1.55
CA CYS A 1 -20.33 -51.81 -2.39
C CYS A 1 -20.00 -51.51 -3.86
N GLY A 2 -19.54 -52.48 -4.66
CA GLY A 2 -19.04 -52.28 -6.05
C GLY A 2 -17.61 -51.69 -6.08
N THR A 3 -16.53 -52.23 -6.69
CA THR A 3 -16.31 -53.20 -7.80
C THR A 3 -17.02 -52.81 -9.11
N ILE A 4 -16.47 -52.85 -10.34
CA ILE A 4 -15.42 -53.64 -11.07
C ILE A 4 -14.78 -52.69 -12.16
N SER A 5 -13.67 -52.92 -12.90
CA SER A 5 -12.30 -53.47 -12.73
C SER A 5 -11.61 -53.58 -14.13
N TYR A 6 -10.27 -53.66 -14.21
CA TYR A 6 -9.41 -53.88 -15.41
C TYR A 6 -9.37 -52.73 -16.47
N GLY A 7 -8.27 -52.48 -17.21
CA GLY A 7 -6.91 -53.05 -17.24
C GLY A 7 -6.41 -53.27 -18.68
N CYS A 8 -5.17 -52.85 -19.03
CA CYS A 8 -4.45 -53.40 -20.19
C CYS A 8 -2.94 -53.08 -20.20
N SER A 9 -2.15 -54.03 -20.69
CA SER A 9 -0.68 -54.08 -20.64
C SER A 9 0.01 -53.52 -21.89
N GLY A 10 1.29 -53.15 -21.79
CA GLY A 10 2.21 -52.90 -22.91
C GLY A 10 3.64 -53.32 -22.54
N GLN A 11 4.34 -54.04 -23.42
CA GLN A 11 5.49 -54.90 -23.07
C GLN A 11 6.64 -54.75 -24.10
N TRP A 12 7.85 -55.24 -23.73
CA TRP A 12 9.07 -55.43 -24.57
C TRP A 12 9.98 -54.18 -24.77
N ARG A 13 11.32 -54.25 -24.84
CA ARG A 13 12.31 -55.38 -24.81
C ARG A 13 13.69 -54.92 -24.25
N PRO A 14 14.61 -55.83 -23.84
CA PRO A 14 15.90 -55.51 -23.23
C PRO A 14 17.11 -55.69 -24.17
N LEU A 15 18.30 -55.28 -23.73
CA LEU A 15 19.60 -55.70 -24.30
C LEU A 15 20.64 -55.95 -23.19
N ASN A 16 21.22 -57.15 -23.19
CA ASN A 16 22.40 -57.56 -22.40
C ASN A 16 23.69 -57.19 -23.16
N ASN A 17 24.80 -56.90 -22.44
CA ASN A 17 26.07 -57.60 -22.71
C ASN A 17 27.12 -57.57 -21.57
N HIS A 18 28.15 -58.41 -21.71
CA HIS A 18 29.08 -58.90 -20.66
C HIS A 18 30.45 -58.19 -20.51
N GLY A 19 31.12 -58.47 -19.38
CA GLY A 19 32.58 -58.43 -19.14
C GLY A 19 32.93 -57.76 -17.80
N ARG A 20 33.43 -58.37 -16.71
CA ARG A 20 34.27 -59.55 -16.34
C ARG A 20 35.77 -59.21 -16.10
N SER A 21 36.26 -59.64 -14.91
CA SER A 21 37.66 -59.71 -14.39
C SER A 21 38.43 -58.40 -14.13
N GLY A 22 39.29 -58.29 -13.09
CA GLY A 22 39.51 -59.18 -11.92
C GLY A 22 40.85 -58.94 -11.16
N GLY A 23 40.85 -59.10 -9.82
CA GLY A 23 42.04 -59.19 -8.93
C GLY A 23 42.83 -57.88 -8.66
N SER A 24 43.69 -57.76 -7.65
CA SER A 24 43.92 -58.52 -6.38
C SER A 24 44.94 -57.76 -5.48
N ALA A 25 44.89 -57.94 -4.15
CA ALA A 25 45.97 -57.66 -3.16
C ALA A 25 46.43 -56.17 -2.96
N THR A 26 46.97 -55.69 -1.82
CA THR A 26 47.20 -56.20 -0.44
C THR A 26 47.57 -55.04 0.51
N ALA A 27 47.27 -55.17 1.81
CA ALA A 27 47.88 -54.47 2.97
C ALA A 27 47.85 -52.91 3.04
N GLY A 28 47.81 -52.25 4.20
CA GLY A 28 47.64 -52.71 5.57
C GLY A 28 47.73 -51.57 6.61
N ASN A 29 46.83 -51.59 7.60
CA ASN A 29 46.91 -51.13 9.01
C ASN A 29 45.59 -50.44 9.43
N MET A 30 44.72 -51.02 10.26
CA MET A 30 44.90 -51.46 11.66
C MET A 30 45.11 -50.29 12.63
N ALA A 31 44.01 -49.72 13.16
CA ALA A 31 43.75 -49.49 14.60
C ALA A 31 42.71 -48.38 14.88
N ALA A 32 41.45 -48.76 15.12
CA ALA A 32 40.52 -48.05 16.01
C ALA A 32 39.27 -48.95 16.20
N GLN A 33 39.18 -49.64 17.33
CA GLN A 33 38.11 -50.59 17.62
C GLN A 33 37.25 -50.14 18.81
N LEU A 34 35.95 -50.43 18.71
CA LEU A 34 35.04 -50.78 19.82
C LEU A 34 34.78 -49.74 20.94
N VAL A 35 33.59 -49.12 20.90
CA VAL A 35 32.54 -49.40 21.91
C VAL A 35 31.19 -49.54 21.17
N TRP A 36 30.36 -50.50 21.57
CA TRP A 36 29.08 -50.87 20.93
C TRP A 36 27.87 -50.58 21.85
N ILE A 37 26.66 -50.56 21.25
CA ILE A 37 25.32 -50.65 21.89
C ILE A 37 24.94 -49.36 22.67
N VAL A 38 23.93 -48.58 22.26
CA VAL A 38 22.46 -48.85 22.31
C VAL A 38 21.74 -48.25 21.09
N ALA A 39 20.48 -48.67 20.85
CA ALA A 39 19.49 -48.11 19.92
C ALA A 39 19.48 -48.62 18.46
N MET A 40 19.14 -49.91 18.31
CA MET A 40 18.46 -50.44 17.12
C MET A 40 17.12 -51.04 17.53
N LEU A 41 16.03 -50.30 17.37
CA LEU A 41 14.66 -50.82 17.26
C LEU A 41 13.75 -49.77 16.58
N THR A 42 12.80 -50.24 15.77
CA THR A 42 11.79 -49.49 14.98
C THR A 42 12.30 -48.58 13.85
N ALA A 43 12.87 -49.19 12.82
CA ALA A 43 12.75 -48.66 11.45
C ALA A 43 11.42 -49.14 10.83
N LEU A 44 10.49 -48.22 10.53
CA LEU A 44 9.33 -48.41 9.66
C LEU A 44 8.79 -47.04 9.21
N SER A 45 8.42 -46.90 7.93
CA SER A 45 7.88 -45.69 7.25
C SER A 45 8.86 -44.68 6.64
N TRP A 46 9.61 -45.09 5.61
CA TRP A 46 10.12 -44.18 4.57
C TRP A 46 9.26 -44.29 3.31
N GLY A 47 8.03 -43.75 3.39
CA GLY A 47 7.28 -43.40 2.18
C GLY A 47 7.82 -42.07 1.62
N PRO A 48 7.87 -41.87 0.29
CA PRO A 48 8.26 -40.58 -0.26
C PRO A 48 7.19 -39.55 0.12
N LYS A 49 7.49 -38.74 1.14
CA LYS A 49 6.76 -37.49 1.36
C LYS A 49 7.05 -36.60 0.16
N THR A 50 6.13 -36.58 -0.79
CA THR A 50 5.96 -35.45 -1.70
C THR A 50 5.60 -34.25 -0.82
N ARG A 51 6.63 -33.61 -0.27
CA ARG A 51 6.52 -32.28 0.31
C ARG A 51 6.02 -31.42 -0.83
N ALA A 52 4.74 -31.07 -0.79
CA ALA A 52 4.23 -29.93 -1.51
C ALA A 52 5.06 -28.75 -1.01
N GLN A 53 6.13 -28.45 -1.75
CA GLN A 53 6.96 -27.29 -1.55
C GLN A 53 6.13 -26.15 -2.13
N VAL A 54 5.13 -25.74 -1.36
CA VAL A 54 4.30 -24.58 -1.67
C VAL A 54 5.26 -23.42 -1.79
N SER A 55 5.35 -22.87 -2.99
CA SER A 55 6.25 -21.78 -3.33
C SER A 55 5.91 -20.57 -2.46
N GLU A 56 6.73 -20.26 -1.47
CA GLU A 56 6.58 -19.04 -0.64
C GLU A 56 6.80 -17.75 -1.45
N ASP A 57 7.28 -17.86 -2.70
CA ASP A 57 7.66 -16.75 -3.58
C ASP A 57 6.64 -16.39 -4.70
N LEU A 58 5.41 -16.94 -4.69
CA LEU A 58 4.36 -16.48 -5.62
C LEU A 58 3.03 -16.21 -4.92
N GLN A 59 2.66 -14.93 -4.90
CA GLN A 59 1.36 -14.38 -4.48
C GLN A 59 1.11 -14.34 -2.96
N ALA A 60 2.03 -13.71 -2.24
CA ALA A 60 1.60 -12.68 -1.27
C ALA A 60 0.88 -11.55 -2.03
N SER A 61 -0.36 -11.82 -2.47
CA SER A 61 -1.30 -10.78 -2.88
C SER A 61 -1.42 -9.78 -1.73
N SER A 62 -1.43 -8.48 -2.03
CA SER A 62 -1.40 -7.40 -1.02
C SER A 62 -2.74 -7.29 -0.27
N LEU A 63 -3.10 -8.36 0.45
CA LEU A 63 -4.33 -8.50 1.21
C LEU A 63 -4.15 -7.78 2.53
N GLN A 64 -4.67 -6.55 2.55
CA GLN A 64 -4.86 -5.76 3.74
C GLN A 64 -5.93 -6.46 4.60
N ILE A 65 -5.56 -6.95 5.78
CA ILE A 65 -6.44 -7.79 6.61
C ILE A 65 -7.41 -6.99 7.49
N GLY A 66 -7.21 -5.69 7.64
CA GLY A 66 -8.16 -4.79 8.31
C GLY A 66 -8.30 -4.99 9.83
N THR A 67 -7.31 -5.60 10.46
CA THR A 67 -7.22 -5.81 11.93
C THR A 67 -7.27 -4.50 12.70
N ILE A 68 -6.73 -3.42 12.13
CA ILE A 68 -6.75 -2.08 12.72
C ILE A 68 -7.55 -1.16 11.81
N SER A 69 -8.75 -0.78 12.24
CA SER A 69 -9.70 0.03 11.46
C SER A 69 -9.37 1.53 11.43
N PHE A 70 -8.37 1.97 12.22
CA PHE A 70 -8.01 3.38 12.37
C PHE A 70 -6.56 3.66 11.95
N PHE A 71 -6.35 4.75 11.22
CA PHE A 71 -5.01 5.25 10.90
C PHE A 71 -4.28 5.68 12.19
N PRO A 72 -2.98 5.37 12.38
CA PRO A 72 -2.02 4.95 11.36
C PRO A 72 -1.86 3.43 11.15
N TYR A 73 -2.86 2.62 11.52
CA TYR A 73 -2.89 1.18 11.23
C TYR A 73 -1.81 0.36 11.95
N PHE A 74 -1.33 0.86 13.09
CA PHE A 74 -0.53 0.17 14.10
C PHE A 74 -0.74 0.89 15.45
N ASP A 75 -0.15 0.38 16.53
CA ASP A 75 -0.25 1.01 17.86
C ASP A 75 0.56 2.31 17.96
N CYS A 76 -0.12 3.41 18.27
CA CYS A 76 0.44 4.77 18.27
C CYS A 76 0.02 5.47 19.55
N ALA A 77 0.97 6.14 20.22
CA ALA A 77 0.74 6.76 21.53
C ALA A 77 -0.34 7.85 21.51
N ARG A 78 -0.60 8.47 20.34
CA ARG A 78 -1.63 9.53 20.13
C ARG A 78 -1.54 10.69 21.12
N ALA A 79 -0.36 10.91 21.68
CA ALA A 79 -0.13 11.86 22.75
C ALA A 79 0.10 13.27 22.20
N ALA A 80 -0.28 14.29 22.97
CA ALA A 80 0.12 15.67 22.67
C ALA A 80 1.65 15.76 22.62
N SER A 81 2.19 16.31 21.53
CA SER A 81 3.62 16.30 21.23
C SER A 81 4.15 17.71 20.98
N SER A 82 5.46 17.83 20.81
CA SER A 82 6.08 19.09 20.40
C SER A 82 5.79 19.53 18.97
N TYR A 83 5.22 18.68 18.11
CA TYR A 83 4.84 19.04 16.74
C TYR A 83 3.35 18.86 16.47
N SER A 84 2.86 19.67 15.55
CA SER A 84 1.58 19.52 14.88
C SER A 84 1.64 20.14 13.48
N LEU A 85 0.66 19.86 12.64
CA LEU A 85 0.42 20.65 11.43
C LEU A 85 -0.63 21.72 11.70
N ALA A 86 -0.46 22.89 11.09
CA ALA A 86 -1.49 23.91 11.06
C ALA A 86 -2.79 23.35 10.45
N PRO A 87 -3.98 23.79 10.92
CA PRO A 87 -5.25 23.32 10.37
C PRO A 87 -5.43 23.74 8.90
N GLU A 88 -4.87 24.87 8.48
CA GLU A 88 -4.97 25.36 7.10
C GLU A 88 -3.89 24.75 6.20
N VAL A 89 -4.27 24.36 4.98
CA VAL A 89 -3.34 23.93 3.92
C VAL A 89 -3.33 24.97 2.81
N THR A 90 -2.15 25.42 2.40
CA THR A 90 -2.02 26.40 1.31
C THR A 90 -1.90 25.70 -0.04
N PHE A 91 -2.81 25.97 -0.98
CA PHE A 91 -2.63 25.58 -2.38
C PHE A 91 -1.76 26.61 -3.11
N MET A 92 -0.66 26.16 -3.70
CA MET A 92 0.33 27.03 -4.37
C MET A 92 0.14 27.12 -5.89
N GLY A 93 -0.91 26.49 -6.44
CA GLY A 93 -1.02 26.21 -7.87
C GLY A 93 -0.26 24.94 -8.26
N GLY A 94 -0.38 24.52 -9.53
CA GLY A 94 0.42 23.41 -10.08
C GLY A 94 0.27 22.06 -9.36
N GLN A 95 -0.88 21.79 -8.72
CA GLN A 95 -1.12 20.60 -7.88
C GLN A 95 -0.21 20.52 -6.64
N GLN A 96 0.31 21.66 -6.17
CA GLN A 96 1.16 21.75 -4.98
C GLN A 96 0.38 22.25 -3.75
N TYR A 97 0.49 21.50 -2.65
CA TYR A 97 -0.21 21.72 -1.39
C TYR A 97 0.81 21.78 -0.23
N CYS A 98 0.85 22.90 0.48
CA CYS A 98 1.81 23.17 1.56
C CYS A 98 1.15 23.08 2.94
N PHE A 99 1.73 22.21 3.77
CA PHE A 99 1.40 22.03 5.18
C PHE A 99 2.42 22.80 6.03
N THR A 100 1.96 23.58 6.99
CA THR A 100 2.85 24.33 7.89
C THR A 100 3.06 23.54 9.18
N VAL A 101 4.31 23.24 9.51
CA VAL A 101 4.70 22.59 10.77
C VAL A 101 4.70 23.62 11.90
N MET A 102 3.95 23.35 12.95
CA MET A 102 3.98 24.10 14.20
C MET A 102 4.80 23.31 15.22
N ALA A 103 5.82 23.95 15.80
CA ALA A 103 6.69 23.35 16.82
C ALA A 103 6.63 24.16 18.12
N ALA A 104 6.38 23.47 19.24
CA ALA A 104 6.26 24.07 20.57
C ALA A 104 6.86 23.16 21.64
N ASN A 105 7.48 23.75 22.67
CA ASN A 105 7.99 22.98 23.80
C ASN A 105 6.83 22.37 24.60
N CYS A 106 7.01 21.14 25.10
CA CYS A 106 6.10 20.56 26.09
C CYS A 106 6.87 19.73 27.12
N THR A 107 6.18 19.29 28.17
CA THR A 107 6.79 18.60 29.33
C THR A 107 6.01 17.36 29.80
N ARG A 108 4.96 16.97 29.06
CA ARG A 108 3.88 16.12 29.61
C ARG A 108 4.08 14.61 29.42
N ASN A 109 4.87 14.18 28.44
CA ASN A 109 5.02 12.79 28.05
C ASN A 109 6.28 12.59 27.16
N GLN A 110 6.50 11.34 26.72
CA GLN A 110 7.65 10.93 25.89
C GLN A 110 7.73 11.58 24.49
N CYS A 111 6.65 12.20 24.02
CA CYS A 111 6.54 12.86 22.72
C CYS A 111 6.91 14.36 22.74
N CYS A 112 7.38 14.85 23.90
CA CYS A 112 7.84 16.21 24.06
C CYS A 112 9.33 16.36 23.75
N ASN A 113 9.69 17.47 23.10
CA ASN A 113 11.06 17.89 22.78
C ASN A 113 11.85 16.84 21.95
N ARG A 114 11.13 16.04 21.16
CA ARG A 114 11.69 15.12 20.15
C ARG A 114 12.04 15.86 18.86
N ASP A 115 12.66 15.18 17.92
CA ASP A 115 12.78 15.62 16.52
C ASP A 115 11.53 15.20 15.71
N LEU A 116 11.43 15.69 14.47
CA LEU A 116 10.42 15.27 13.51
C LEU A 116 11.12 14.73 12.25
N LYS A 117 11.12 13.41 12.12
CA LYS A 117 11.84 12.66 11.08
C LYS A 117 10.95 12.20 9.94
N LYS A 118 9.68 11.89 10.21
CA LYS A 118 8.73 11.34 9.23
C LYS A 118 7.30 11.83 9.48
N LEU A 119 6.60 12.11 8.39
CA LEU A 119 5.14 12.22 8.35
C LEU A 119 4.57 11.04 7.57
N GLU A 120 3.41 10.55 8.01
CA GLU A 120 2.61 9.58 7.29
C GLU A 120 1.21 10.13 7.12
N PHE A 121 0.67 10.13 5.90
CA PHE A 121 -0.66 10.63 5.58
C PHE A 121 -1.62 9.47 5.34
N ASN A 122 -2.84 9.57 5.86
CA ASN A 122 -3.91 8.62 5.59
C ASN A 122 -4.52 8.89 4.20
N VAL A 123 -4.31 7.98 3.25
CA VAL A 123 -4.63 8.22 1.84
C VAL A 123 -5.39 7.06 1.19
N PHE A 124 -6.15 7.35 0.13
CA PHE A 124 -6.84 6.29 -0.61
C PHE A 124 -5.85 5.46 -1.43
N SER A 125 -6.02 4.12 -1.41
CA SER A 125 -5.18 3.21 -2.20
C SER A 125 -5.36 3.37 -3.71
N SER A 126 -6.43 4.03 -4.17
CA SER A 126 -6.64 4.44 -5.56
C SER A 126 -5.58 5.42 -6.07
N CYS A 127 -4.85 6.10 -5.18
CA CYS A 127 -3.72 6.97 -5.55
C CYS A 127 -2.43 6.20 -5.86
N VAL A 128 -2.36 4.91 -5.49
CA VAL A 128 -1.18 4.06 -5.69
C VAL A 128 -1.18 3.52 -7.13
N VAL A 129 -0.91 4.43 -8.07
CA VAL A 129 -0.95 4.19 -9.52
C VAL A 129 0.46 4.15 -10.09
N ASN A 130 0.77 3.15 -10.93
CA ASN A 130 2.07 3.06 -11.58
C ASN A 130 2.32 4.29 -12.49
N GLY A 131 3.49 4.91 -12.32
CA GLY A 131 3.91 6.12 -13.03
C GLY A 131 3.23 7.42 -12.56
N ALA A 132 2.39 7.39 -11.52
CA ALA A 132 1.96 8.59 -10.82
C ALA A 132 3.00 8.91 -9.72
N GLU A 133 3.23 10.18 -9.44
CA GLU A 133 4.32 10.63 -8.57
C GLU A 133 3.81 11.64 -7.53
N VAL A 134 4.38 11.59 -6.33
CA VAL A 134 4.27 12.68 -5.34
C VAL A 134 5.67 13.15 -5.02
N LYS A 135 5.92 14.45 -5.23
CA LYS A 135 7.19 15.11 -4.84
C LYS A 135 6.96 15.86 -3.53
N ALA A 136 7.97 15.89 -2.65
CA ALA A 136 7.96 16.74 -1.48
C ALA A 136 9.08 17.78 -1.52
N THR A 137 8.81 18.94 -0.93
CA THR A 137 9.83 19.94 -0.60
C THR A 137 9.69 20.37 0.86
N ILE A 138 10.80 20.80 1.45
CA ILE A 138 10.89 21.44 2.76
C ILE A 138 11.38 22.86 2.53
N ASN A 139 10.55 23.85 2.84
CA ASN A 139 10.80 25.27 2.54
C ASN A 139 11.22 25.52 1.06
N GLY A 140 10.60 24.76 0.13
CA GLY A 140 10.89 24.83 -1.32
C GLY A 140 12.07 23.97 -1.80
N VAL A 141 12.90 23.43 -0.90
CA VAL A 141 14.01 22.53 -1.26
C VAL A 141 13.50 21.08 -1.36
N PRO A 142 13.75 20.35 -2.47
CA PRO A 142 13.32 18.94 -2.60
C PRO A 142 13.82 18.04 -1.45
N THR A 143 12.99 17.10 -1.02
CA THR A 143 13.40 16.11 0.00
C THR A 143 14.47 15.17 -0.55
N LYS A 144 15.42 14.76 0.31
CA LYS A 144 16.51 13.83 -0.07
C LYS A 144 15.99 12.46 -0.57
N VAL A 145 14.85 12.04 -0.06
CA VAL A 145 14.09 10.87 -0.51
C VAL A 145 12.70 11.33 -0.88
N GLY A 146 12.23 10.90 -2.04
CA GLY A 146 10.88 11.20 -2.51
C GLY A 146 9.81 10.56 -1.62
N PRO A 147 8.64 11.18 -1.46
CA PRO A 147 7.48 10.52 -0.88
C PRO A 147 7.15 9.20 -1.58
N PHE A 148 6.72 8.21 -0.82
CA PHE A 148 6.32 6.91 -1.37
C PHE A 148 5.06 6.39 -0.69
N TYR A 149 4.35 5.52 -1.42
CA TYR A 149 3.16 4.86 -0.92
C TYR A 149 3.48 3.44 -0.43
N ASP A 150 2.80 3.03 0.64
CA ASP A 150 2.68 1.63 1.04
C ASP A 150 1.22 1.28 1.32
N LYS A 151 0.89 -0.01 1.19
CA LYS A 151 -0.39 -0.56 1.62
C LYS A 151 -0.19 -1.18 3.00
N PRO A 152 -0.74 -0.61 4.08
CA PRO A 152 -0.60 -1.15 5.43
C PRO A 152 -1.29 -2.51 5.51
N TYR A 153 -0.57 -3.53 5.98
CA TYR A 153 -1.06 -4.90 6.11
C TYR A 153 -2.25 -4.99 7.08
N ASP A 154 -2.11 -4.40 8.27
CA ASP A 154 -3.16 -4.34 9.29
C ASP A 154 -4.25 -3.29 9.01
N GLY A 155 -4.03 -2.39 8.03
CA GLY A 155 -5.04 -1.42 7.62
C GLY A 155 -6.19 -2.08 6.85
N PRO A 156 -7.34 -1.40 6.71
CA PRO A 156 -8.47 -1.92 5.94
C PRO A 156 -8.22 -1.78 4.43
N ASN A 157 -8.84 -2.66 3.65
CA ASN A 157 -8.79 -2.60 2.19
C ASN A 157 -9.29 -1.24 1.67
N GLY A 158 -8.68 -0.74 0.59
CA GLY A 158 -8.96 0.59 0.05
C GLY A 158 -8.06 1.70 0.61
N THR A 159 -7.23 1.42 1.62
CA THR A 159 -6.35 2.40 2.27
C THR A 159 -4.88 2.23 1.88
N ALA A 160 -4.16 3.34 1.87
CA ALA A 160 -2.72 3.38 1.75
C ALA A 160 -2.15 4.43 2.70
N VAL A 161 -0.84 4.39 2.90
CA VAL A 161 -0.09 5.39 3.63
C VAL A 161 0.87 6.07 2.66
N LEU A 162 0.88 7.40 2.66
CA LEU A 162 1.90 8.19 1.95
C LEU A 162 2.93 8.66 2.97
N ARG A 163 4.17 8.19 2.84
CA ARG A 163 5.27 8.49 3.76
C ARG A 163 6.16 9.59 3.21
N VAL A 164 6.40 10.63 4.02
CA VAL A 164 7.43 11.65 3.76
C VAL A 164 8.49 11.49 4.84
N THR A 165 9.69 11.05 4.45
CA THR A 165 10.76 10.65 5.37
C THR A 165 11.97 11.58 5.30
N GLN A 166 12.91 11.41 6.23
CA GLN A 166 14.17 12.18 6.31
C GLN A 166 13.95 13.70 6.38
N LEU A 167 12.91 14.12 7.11
CA LEU A 167 12.54 15.52 7.25
C LEU A 167 13.60 16.34 7.99
N GLY A 168 14.28 15.73 8.99
CA GLY A 168 15.38 16.35 9.71
C GLY A 168 14.98 17.61 10.51
N LEU A 169 13.72 17.72 10.90
CA LEU A 169 13.18 18.89 11.59
C LEU A 169 13.36 18.75 13.10
N ASN A 170 13.52 19.89 13.77
CA ASN A 170 13.77 19.98 15.20
C ASN A 170 12.95 21.13 15.82
N MET A 171 13.15 21.41 17.10
CA MET A 171 12.37 22.44 17.82
C MET A 171 12.51 23.86 17.25
N SER A 172 13.59 24.17 16.53
CA SER A 172 13.78 25.44 15.82
C SER A 172 13.07 25.50 14.46
N SER A 173 12.46 24.41 14.00
CA SER A 173 11.79 24.30 12.69
C SER A 173 10.34 24.80 12.67
N ASN A 174 9.90 25.58 13.67
CA ASN A 174 8.56 26.16 13.69
C ASN A 174 8.29 27.01 12.44
N GLY A 175 7.11 26.87 11.83
CA GLY A 175 6.74 27.55 10.59
C GLY A 175 7.28 26.91 9.30
N THR A 176 7.99 25.78 9.38
CA THR A 176 8.49 25.05 8.20
C THR A 176 7.34 24.61 7.30
N LYS A 177 7.46 24.88 5.99
CA LYS A 177 6.51 24.43 4.98
C LYS A 177 6.96 23.11 4.39
N ILE A 178 6.15 22.06 4.56
CA ILE A 178 6.29 20.79 3.84
C ILE A 178 5.27 20.82 2.70
N CYS A 179 5.72 20.85 1.45
CA CYS A 179 4.82 20.96 0.30
C CYS A 179 4.85 19.68 -0.54
N LEU A 180 3.68 19.09 -0.76
CA LEU A 180 3.46 17.95 -1.65
C LEU A 180 3.03 18.45 -3.02
N THR A 181 3.70 18.02 -4.09
CA THR A 181 3.25 18.22 -5.48
C THR A 181 2.73 16.89 -6.00
N LEU A 182 1.44 16.85 -6.34
CA LEU A 182 0.75 15.65 -6.80
C LEU A 182 0.80 15.60 -8.33
N THR A 183 1.12 14.45 -8.92
CA THR A 183 1.26 14.32 -10.37
C THR A 183 0.64 13.00 -10.84
N ALA A 184 -0.42 13.09 -11.65
CA ALA A 184 -0.96 11.94 -12.35
C ALA A 184 0.04 11.36 -13.35
N ASN A 185 -0.11 10.08 -13.68
CA ASN A 185 0.71 9.43 -14.70
C ASN A 185 0.36 9.95 -16.11
N ARG A 186 1.11 9.50 -17.12
CA ARG A 186 0.93 9.89 -18.54
C ARG A 186 -0.46 9.61 -19.13
N TYR A 187 -1.32 8.86 -18.42
CA TYR A 187 -2.68 8.53 -18.82
C TYR A 187 -3.75 9.33 -18.04
N GLY A 188 -3.33 10.29 -17.21
CA GLY A 188 -4.23 11.06 -16.33
C GLY A 188 -4.69 10.29 -15.08
N ASN A 189 -4.11 9.12 -14.79
CA ASN A 189 -4.47 8.31 -13.62
C ASN A 189 -3.56 8.62 -12.42
N GLY A 190 -4.15 8.70 -11.24
CA GLY A 190 -3.48 9.07 -9.98
C GLY A 190 -4.18 10.27 -9.34
N CYS A 191 -3.80 10.58 -8.10
CA CYS A 191 -4.41 11.68 -7.36
C CYS A 191 -3.68 12.99 -7.65
N THR A 192 -4.44 14.03 -7.94
CA THR A 192 -3.97 15.39 -8.31
C THR A 192 -4.43 16.46 -7.34
N THR A 193 -5.42 16.15 -6.48
CA THR A 193 -5.93 17.02 -5.42
C THR A 193 -5.97 16.30 -4.08
N LEU A 194 -6.09 17.05 -2.98
CA LEU A 194 -6.21 16.46 -1.64
C LEU A 194 -7.52 15.71 -1.44
N GLU A 195 -8.58 16.10 -2.14
CA GLU A 195 -9.90 15.44 -2.11
C GLU A 195 -9.85 14.04 -2.71
N GLN A 196 -8.97 13.85 -3.70
CA GLN A 196 -8.66 12.54 -4.27
C GLN A 196 -7.67 11.76 -3.39
N LEU A 197 -6.71 12.46 -2.78
CA LEU A 197 -5.60 11.85 -2.04
C LEU A 197 -5.99 11.38 -0.64
N CYS A 198 -6.49 12.28 0.19
CA CYS A 198 -6.61 12.08 1.63
C CYS A 198 -7.93 11.45 2.03
N ILE A 199 -7.87 10.44 2.90
CA ILE A 199 -9.07 9.90 3.57
C ILE A 199 -9.49 10.89 4.66
N PRO A 200 -10.65 11.56 4.54
CA PRO A 200 -11.04 12.59 5.48
C PRO A 200 -11.36 11.99 6.86
N PRO A 201 -10.87 12.58 7.96
CA PRO A 201 -11.31 12.23 9.31
C PRO A 201 -12.81 12.40 9.49
N ASN A 202 -13.42 11.54 10.32
CA ASN A 202 -14.85 11.62 10.64
C ASN A 202 -15.27 13.05 11.02
N GLY A 203 -16.28 13.57 10.32
CA GLY A 203 -16.81 14.93 10.52
C GLY A 203 -16.03 16.05 9.83
N MET A 204 -15.00 15.76 9.04
CA MET A 204 -14.29 16.76 8.24
C MET A 204 -14.59 16.59 6.74
N ALA A 205 -14.49 17.69 5.99
CA ALA A 205 -14.81 17.72 4.57
C ALA A 205 -13.74 17.01 3.70
N PRO A 206 -14.09 16.53 2.49
CA PRO A 206 -13.12 15.99 1.53
C PRO A 206 -11.96 16.96 1.30
N GLY A 207 -10.75 16.44 1.14
CA GLY A 207 -9.53 17.27 1.08
C GLY A 207 -8.89 17.53 2.44
N SER A 208 -9.54 17.11 3.53
CA SER A 208 -8.91 17.05 4.85
C SER A 208 -8.03 15.81 4.99
N CYS A 209 -6.83 15.99 5.52
CA CYS A 209 -5.85 14.94 5.74
C CYS A 209 -5.68 14.62 7.23
N LEU A 210 -5.53 13.34 7.52
CA LEU A 210 -5.05 12.83 8.81
C LEU A 210 -3.57 12.49 8.68
N VAL A 211 -2.72 13.02 9.57
CA VAL A 211 -1.26 12.87 9.45
C VAL A 211 -0.64 12.44 10.77
N ALA A 212 0.01 11.29 10.79
CA ALA A 212 0.78 10.81 11.94
C ALA A 212 2.22 11.34 11.84
N MET A 213 2.79 11.72 12.98
CA MET A 213 4.12 12.33 13.06
C MET A 213 5.04 11.48 13.93
N PHE A 214 6.28 11.31 13.47
CA PHE A 214 7.24 10.37 14.02
C PHE A 214 8.61 11.02 14.20
N ASP A 215 9.26 10.68 15.30
CA ASP A 215 10.59 11.14 15.67
C ASP A 215 11.71 10.19 15.18
N SER A 216 12.93 10.40 15.68
CA SER A 216 14.10 9.57 15.37
C SER A 216 13.99 8.11 15.77
N THR A 217 13.32 7.80 16.89
CA THR A 217 13.07 6.41 17.37
C THR A 217 11.94 5.71 16.62
N LEU A 218 11.23 6.43 15.75
CA LEU A 218 10.06 5.98 14.98
C LEU A 218 8.81 5.78 15.85
N ASP A 219 8.76 6.44 17.01
CA ASP A 219 7.58 6.44 17.86
C ASP A 219 6.50 7.36 17.28
N CYS A 220 5.29 6.85 17.15
CA CYS A 220 4.16 7.62 16.66
C CYS A 220 3.55 8.43 17.81
N CYS A 221 3.62 9.76 17.67
CA CYS A 221 3.32 10.67 18.75
C CYS A 221 1.98 11.41 18.54
N PRO A 222 1.91 12.57 17.86
CA PRO A 222 0.63 13.21 17.58
C PRO A 222 0.00 12.61 16.30
N ILE A 223 -1.31 12.82 16.17
CA ILE A 223 -1.99 12.73 14.87
C ILE A 223 -2.63 14.09 14.59
N SER A 224 -2.12 14.77 13.57
CA SER A 224 -2.60 16.09 13.13
C SER A 224 -3.80 15.95 12.19
N ARG A 225 -4.71 16.92 12.27
CA ARG A 225 -5.83 17.12 11.35
C ARG A 225 -5.60 18.44 10.63
N THR A 226 -5.65 18.42 9.30
CA THR A 226 -5.33 19.60 8.46
C THR A 226 -6.16 19.57 7.18
N GLY A 227 -6.62 20.71 6.69
CA GLY A 227 -7.41 20.86 5.47
C GLY A 227 -8.66 21.74 5.61
N THR A 228 -9.30 21.97 4.47
CA THR A 228 -10.64 22.59 4.28
C THR A 228 -10.96 23.88 5.06
N THR A 229 -9.98 24.73 5.31
CA THR A 229 -10.12 26.17 5.04
C THR A 229 -9.25 26.54 3.84
N LEU A 230 -9.52 25.89 2.70
CA LEU A 230 -9.02 26.40 1.43
C LEU A 230 -9.65 27.77 1.20
N LYS A 231 -8.90 28.82 1.55
CA LYS A 231 -9.02 30.14 0.92
C LYS A 231 -8.54 30.01 -0.52
N SER A 232 -9.27 29.20 -1.29
CA SER A 232 -9.24 29.24 -2.75
C SER A 232 -9.39 30.71 -3.14
N PRO A 233 -8.58 31.23 -4.07
CA PRO A 233 -8.83 32.53 -4.67
C PRO A 233 -10.13 32.45 -5.49
N GLN A 234 -11.27 32.46 -4.80
CA GLN A 234 -12.56 32.63 -5.43
C GLN A 234 -12.48 33.97 -6.18
N PRO A 235 -12.65 34.00 -7.51
CA PRO A 235 -12.66 35.26 -8.25
C PRO A 235 -13.69 36.16 -7.58
N PRO A 236 -13.38 37.47 -7.40
CA PRO A 236 -14.18 38.35 -6.57
C PRO A 236 -15.63 38.29 -7.02
N MET A 237 -16.47 37.68 -6.17
CA MET A 237 -17.88 37.55 -6.45
C MET A 237 -18.44 38.98 -6.56
N PRO A 238 -19.11 39.34 -7.67
CA PRO A 238 -19.54 40.71 -7.89
C PRO A 238 -20.38 41.15 -6.71
N THR A 239 -19.99 42.28 -6.10
CA THR A 239 -20.62 42.78 -4.89
C THR A 239 -22.11 42.99 -5.17
N PRO A 240 -23.04 42.37 -4.41
CA PRO A 240 -24.45 42.65 -4.58
C PRO A 240 -24.68 44.15 -4.34
N PRO A 241 -25.48 44.84 -5.18
CA PRO A 241 -25.70 46.26 -5.02
C PRO A 241 -26.32 46.54 -3.65
N PHE A 242 -25.76 47.53 -2.94
CA PHE A 242 -26.31 48.03 -1.69
C PHE A 242 -27.78 48.42 -1.89
N GLN A 243 -28.70 47.66 -1.29
CA GLN A 243 -30.08 48.10 -1.14
C GLN A 243 -30.17 48.95 0.13
N SER A 244 -30.62 50.19 -0.03
CA SER A 244 -30.87 51.10 1.10
C SER A 244 -31.88 50.50 2.07
N PRO A 245 -31.75 50.72 3.39
CA PRO A 245 -32.69 50.20 4.37
C PRO A 245 -34.10 50.78 4.13
N PRO A 246 -35.17 49.95 4.23
CA PRO A 246 -36.53 50.43 4.09
C PRO A 246 -36.92 51.35 5.26
N ALA A 247 -37.77 52.34 4.97
CA ALA A 247 -38.31 53.27 5.96
C ALA A 247 -39.16 52.55 7.03
N PRO A 248 -39.24 53.07 8.26
CA PRO A 248 -40.03 52.46 9.33
C PRO A 248 -41.53 52.43 8.99
N SER A 249 -42.14 51.26 9.16
CA SER A 249 -43.57 51.03 8.93
C SER A 249 -44.47 51.74 9.95
N PRO A 250 -45.68 52.18 9.56
CA PRO A 250 -46.67 52.75 10.49
C PRO A 250 -47.21 51.68 11.47
N PRO A 251 -47.80 52.10 12.62
CA PRO A 251 -48.33 51.17 13.62
C PRO A 251 -49.48 50.32 13.07
N SER A 252 -49.48 49.04 13.43
CA SER A 252 -50.45 48.06 12.95
C SER A 252 -51.85 48.28 13.54
N PRO A 253 -52.92 48.24 12.74
CA PRO A 253 -54.28 48.16 13.27
C PRO A 253 -54.55 46.82 13.96
N SER A 254 -55.54 46.80 14.86
CA SER A 254 -55.94 45.62 15.64
C SER A 254 -56.38 44.45 14.76
N GLN A 255 -55.99 43.23 15.16
CA GLN A 255 -56.30 42.00 14.43
C GLN A 255 -57.80 41.69 14.44
N PRO A 256 -58.40 41.31 13.29
CA PRO A 256 -59.72 40.67 13.26
C PRO A 256 -59.68 39.26 13.86
N SER A 257 -60.80 38.82 14.43
CA SER A 257 -60.95 37.47 15.00
C SER A 257 -60.63 36.35 13.99
N PRO A 258 -60.05 35.22 14.42
CA PRO A 258 -59.64 34.14 13.54
C PRO A 258 -60.85 33.49 12.81
N ARG A 259 -60.66 33.20 11.52
CA ARG A 259 -61.61 32.43 10.71
C ARG A 259 -61.66 30.96 11.17
N PRO A 260 -62.79 30.24 10.98
CA PRO A 260 -62.86 28.81 11.23
C PRO A 260 -61.84 28.04 10.38
N PRO A 261 -61.32 26.90 10.86
CA PRO A 261 -60.39 26.07 10.09
C PRO A 261 -61.06 25.52 8.83
N SER A 262 -60.33 25.53 7.70
CA SER A 262 -60.77 24.83 6.49
C SER A 262 -60.78 23.31 6.70
N PRO A 263 -61.66 22.57 6.01
CA PRO A 263 -61.66 21.11 6.05
C PRO A 263 -60.35 20.55 5.50
N SER A 264 -59.89 19.44 6.08
CA SER A 264 -58.68 18.74 5.63
C SER A 264 -58.78 18.28 4.17
N PRO A 265 -57.68 18.34 3.39
CA PRO A 265 -57.66 17.80 2.04
C PRO A 265 -57.89 16.27 2.05
N PRO A 266 -58.48 15.71 0.98
CA PRO A 266 -58.68 14.26 0.87
C PRO A 266 -57.32 13.53 0.81
N SER A 267 -57.27 12.35 1.44
CA SER A 267 -56.05 11.52 1.46
C SER A 267 -55.60 11.15 0.03
N PRO A 268 -54.29 11.22 -0.26
CA PRO A 268 -53.78 10.83 -1.57
C PRO A 268 -54.02 9.33 -1.82
N GLN A 269 -54.42 9.01 -3.04
CA GLN A 269 -54.66 7.64 -3.48
C GLN A 269 -53.33 6.85 -3.51
N PRO A 270 -53.30 5.58 -3.07
CA PRO A 270 -52.07 4.80 -3.06
C PRO A 270 -51.51 4.62 -4.48
N PRO A 271 -50.17 4.64 -4.66
CA PRO A 271 -49.54 4.45 -5.96
C PRO A 271 -49.82 3.03 -6.48
N SER A 272 -50.02 2.91 -7.79
CA SER A 272 -50.17 1.61 -8.45
C SER A 272 -48.91 0.74 -8.25
N PRO A 273 -49.06 -0.59 -8.12
CA PRO A 273 -47.91 -1.48 -7.96
C PRO A 273 -46.99 -1.40 -9.18
N LEU A 274 -45.67 -1.42 -8.95
CA LEU A 274 -44.68 -1.46 -10.03
C LEU A 274 -44.84 -2.76 -10.85
N PRO A 275 -44.56 -2.70 -12.17
CA PRO A 275 -44.50 -3.91 -12.98
C PRO A 275 -43.41 -4.87 -12.47
N PRO A 276 -43.58 -6.20 -12.65
CA PRO A 276 -42.57 -7.17 -12.26
C PRO A 276 -41.27 -6.91 -13.03
N SER A 277 -40.13 -7.03 -12.34
CA SER A 277 -38.82 -6.89 -12.98
C SER A 277 -38.58 -8.02 -14.00
N PRO A 278 -37.95 -7.73 -15.14
CA PRO A 278 -37.63 -8.76 -16.13
C PRO A 278 -36.67 -9.81 -15.54
N SER A 279 -36.85 -11.07 -15.94
CA SER A 279 -35.95 -12.16 -15.55
C SER A 279 -34.50 -11.86 -16.00
N PRO A 280 -33.49 -12.22 -15.18
CA PRO A 280 -32.10 -12.03 -15.57
C PRO A 280 -31.77 -12.89 -16.82
N PRO A 281 -30.89 -12.41 -17.71
CA PRO A 281 -30.45 -13.20 -18.86
C PRO A 281 -29.67 -14.43 -18.39
N SER A 282 -29.83 -15.55 -19.11
CA SER A 282 -29.06 -16.77 -18.83
C SER A 282 -27.55 -16.51 -18.94
N PRO A 283 -26.73 -17.10 -18.06
CA PRO A 283 -25.28 -16.94 -18.12
C PRO A 283 -24.74 -17.48 -19.44
N SER A 284 -23.80 -16.75 -20.05
CA SER A 284 -23.11 -17.19 -21.26
C SER A 284 -22.28 -18.45 -21.00
N PRO A 285 -22.11 -19.34 -22.00
CA PRO A 285 -21.29 -20.53 -21.85
C PRO A 285 -19.82 -20.15 -21.53
N PRO A 286 -19.10 -21.00 -20.78
CA PRO A 286 -17.69 -20.75 -20.47
C PRO A 286 -16.86 -20.70 -21.75
N SER A 287 -15.94 -19.74 -21.83
CA SER A 287 -15.00 -19.65 -22.96
C SER A 287 -14.06 -20.87 -22.99
N PRO A 288 -13.66 -21.34 -24.19
CA PRO A 288 -12.72 -22.45 -24.32
C PRO A 288 -11.37 -22.11 -23.67
N SER A 289 -10.74 -23.11 -23.05
CA SER A 289 -9.42 -22.95 -22.45
C SER A 289 -8.38 -22.54 -23.51
N PRO A 290 -7.43 -21.64 -23.17
CA PRO A 290 -6.37 -21.26 -24.10
C PRO A 290 -5.47 -22.47 -24.42
N PRO A 291 -4.85 -22.50 -25.62
CA PRO A 291 -3.88 -23.54 -25.98
C PRO A 291 -2.68 -23.51 -25.03
N SER A 292 -2.11 -24.68 -24.72
CA SER A 292 -0.88 -24.75 -23.93
C SER A 292 0.28 -24.03 -24.63
N PRO A 293 1.12 -23.28 -23.88
CA PRO A 293 2.28 -22.61 -24.45
C PRO A 293 3.28 -23.63 -25.00
N SER A 294 3.91 -23.29 -26.13
CA SER A 294 4.98 -24.10 -26.71
C SER A 294 6.19 -24.22 -25.76
N PRO A 295 6.91 -25.35 -25.76
CA PRO A 295 8.09 -25.51 -24.92
C PRO A 295 9.18 -24.49 -25.28
N PRO A 296 9.98 -24.03 -24.30
CA PRO A 296 11.08 -23.10 -24.55
C PRO A 296 12.12 -23.74 -25.47
N SER A 297 12.73 -22.92 -26.34
CA SER A 297 13.83 -23.37 -27.20
C SER A 297 15.06 -23.74 -26.36
N PRO A 298 15.86 -24.74 -26.79
CA PRO A 298 17.07 -25.14 -26.07
C PRO A 298 18.08 -23.98 -26.00
N LEU A 299 18.82 -23.90 -24.89
CA LEU A 299 19.87 -22.89 -24.73
C LEU A 299 21.00 -23.11 -25.75
N PRO A 300 21.65 -22.03 -26.22
CA PRO A 300 22.85 -22.14 -27.05
C PRO A 300 24.01 -22.78 -26.26
N PRO A 301 24.95 -23.46 -26.93
CA PRO A 301 26.13 -24.03 -26.29
C PRO A 301 27.02 -22.94 -25.67
N SER A 302 27.63 -23.24 -24.52
CA SER A 302 28.58 -22.31 -23.88
C SER A 302 29.81 -22.06 -24.76
N PRO A 303 30.36 -20.83 -24.75
CA PRO A 303 31.58 -20.51 -25.49
C PRO A 303 32.78 -21.28 -24.94
N SER A 304 33.73 -21.61 -25.81
CA SER A 304 34.98 -22.26 -25.42
C SER A 304 35.85 -21.35 -24.54
N PRO A 305 36.63 -21.89 -23.60
CA PRO A 305 37.52 -21.10 -22.76
C PRO A 305 38.63 -20.42 -23.59
N PRO A 306 39.12 -19.24 -23.16
CA PRO A 306 40.21 -18.54 -23.84
C PRO A 306 41.51 -19.34 -23.76
N SER A 307 42.34 -19.22 -24.80
CA SER A 307 43.67 -19.85 -24.83
C SER A 307 44.60 -19.26 -23.76
N PRO A 308 45.51 -20.05 -23.17
CA PRO A 308 46.47 -19.55 -22.19
C PRO A 308 47.44 -18.53 -22.82
N LEU A 309 47.84 -17.53 -22.04
CA LEU A 309 48.84 -16.55 -22.48
C LEU A 309 50.22 -17.20 -22.68
N PRO A 310 51.04 -16.69 -23.63
CA PRO A 310 52.42 -17.12 -23.78
C PRO A 310 53.27 -16.77 -22.54
N PRO A 311 54.32 -17.55 -22.24
CA PRO A 311 55.25 -17.26 -21.15
C PRO A 311 56.00 -15.93 -21.41
N SER A 312 56.24 -15.16 -20.34
CA SER A 312 57.05 -13.93 -20.44
C SER A 312 58.53 -14.24 -20.72
N PRO A 313 59.22 -13.39 -21.51
CA PRO A 313 60.64 -13.57 -21.79
C PRO A 313 61.49 -13.40 -20.53
N SER A 314 62.59 -14.17 -20.45
CA SER A 314 63.55 -14.07 -19.35
C SER A 314 64.30 -12.72 -19.38
N PRO A 315 64.65 -12.14 -18.21
CA PRO A 315 65.44 -10.92 -18.14
C PRO A 315 66.86 -11.15 -18.69
N PRO A 316 67.50 -10.11 -19.29
CA PRO A 316 68.87 -10.20 -19.77
C PRO A 316 69.86 -10.37 -18.61
N SER A 317 70.92 -11.14 -18.83
CA SER A 317 72.02 -11.31 -17.87
C SER A 317 72.80 -10.00 -17.69
N PRO A 318 73.24 -9.66 -16.47
CA PRO A 318 74.14 -8.53 -16.25
C PRO A 318 75.52 -8.79 -16.87
N LEU A 319 76.12 -7.71 -17.38
CA LEU A 319 77.52 -7.62 -17.87
C LEU A 319 78.50 -7.41 -16.72
#